data_AF-A0A941PFB6-F1
#
_entry.id   AF-A0A941PFB6-F1
#
_cell.length_a   1.000
_cell.length_b   1.000
_cell.length_c   1.000
_cell.angle_alpha   90.00
_cell.angle_beta   90.00
_cell.angle_gamma   90.00
#
_symmetry.space_group_name_H-M   'P 1'
#
loop_
_entity.id
_entity.type
_entity.pdbx_description
1 polymer ?
#
loop_
_entity_poly.entity_id
_entity_poly.type
_entity_poly.pdbx_seq_one_letter_code
_entity_poly.pdbx_strand_id
1 'polypeptide(L)'
;MKQSIETIISCLASEMKSIEKQLAHCIQTDTDLKEKHQALKTIPGISDRTITRLLALCADIDKFNSAKQLAAYAGLNTHHHQSGSTVKEKSRLSKMGHVEFRQ
;
A
#
# COMPACT_ATOMS: atom_id res chain seq x y z
N MET A 1 -29.77 0.69 -24.06
CA MET A 1 -29.15 0.68 -22.72
C MET A 1 -27.75 0.06 -22.71
N LYS A 2 -27.53 -1.16 -23.23
CA LYS A 2 -26.19 -1.81 -23.24
C LYS A 2 -25.08 -0.94 -23.88
N GLN A 3 -25.32 -0.38 -25.06
CA GLN A 3 -24.34 0.46 -25.76
C GLN A 3 -23.86 1.66 -24.93
N SER A 4 -24.77 2.30 -24.18
CA SER A 4 -24.42 3.47 -23.34
C SER A 4 -23.51 3.06 -22.17
N ILE A 5 -23.81 1.93 -21.54
CA ILE A 5 -23.00 1.38 -20.44
C ILE A 5 -21.60 1.01 -20.93
N GLU A 6 -21.48 0.35 -22.08
CA GLU A 6 -20.19 -0.02 -22.67
C GLU A 6 -19.32 1.20 -22.99
N THR A 7 -19.92 2.27 -23.55
CA THR A 7 -19.21 3.53 -23.80
C THR A 7 -18.67 4.15 -22.51
N ILE A 8 -19.47 4.16 -21.44
CA ILE A 8 -19.04 4.71 -20.14
C ILE A 8 -17.91 3.87 -19.54
N ILE A 9 -18.00 2.54 -19.58
CA ILE A 9 -16.93 1.64 -19.10
C ILE A 9 -15.63 1.90 -19.87
N SER A 10 -15.70 2.05 -21.20
CA SER A 10 -14.53 2.35 -22.02
C SER A 10 -13.92 3.71 -21.67
N CYS A 11 -14.76 4.72 -21.43
CA CYS A 11 -14.31 6.05 -21.04
C CYS A 11 -13.54 5.99 -19.71
N LEU A 12 -14.15 5.41 -18.67
CA LEU A 12 -13.53 5.25 -17.35
C LEU A 12 -12.22 4.46 -17.42
N ALA A 13 -12.17 3.38 -18.22
CA ALA A 13 -10.94 2.61 -18.41
C ALA A 13 -9.80 3.46 -19.03
N SER A 14 -10.14 4.35 -19.96
CA SER A 14 -9.16 5.25 -20.58
C SER A 14 -8.65 6.31 -19.60
N GLU A 15 -9.53 6.85 -18.76
CA GLU A 15 -9.18 7.82 -17.72
C GLU A 15 -8.27 7.18 -16.67
N MET A 16 -8.61 5.97 -16.21
CA MET A 16 -7.75 5.20 -15.28
C MET A 16 -6.34 5.03 -15.84
N LYS A 17 -6.22 4.67 -17.12
CA LYS A 17 -4.92 4.50 -17.79
C LYS A 17 -4.15 5.83 -17.91
N SER A 18 -4.86 6.94 -18.11
CA SER A 18 -4.25 8.28 -18.14
C SER A 18 -3.67 8.64 -16.78
N ILE A 19 -4.43 8.43 -15.70
CA ILE A 19 -4.00 8.69 -14.32
C ILE A 19 -2.80 7.82 -13.95
N GLU A 20 -2.81 6.53 -14.31
CA GLU A 20 -1.67 5.63 -14.07
C GLU A 20 -0.39 6.11 -14.75
N LYS A 21 -0.49 6.61 -15.99
CA LYS A 21 0.66 7.19 -16.69
C LYS A 21 1.18 8.44 -15.98
N GLN A 22 0.29 9.30 -15.49
CA GLN A 22 0.69 10.49 -14.74
C GLN A 22 1.40 10.12 -13.44
N LEU A 23 0.89 9.14 -12.69
CA LEU A 23 1.54 8.63 -11.48
C LEU A 23 2.94 8.07 -11.78
N ALA A 24 3.07 7.25 -12.82
CA ALA A 24 4.36 6.72 -13.25
C ALA A 24 5.33 7.84 -13.66
N HIS A 25 4.84 8.88 -14.32
CA HIS A 25 5.64 10.04 -14.68
C HIS A 25 6.13 10.81 -13.45
N CYS A 26 5.27 11.05 -12.45
CA CYS A 26 5.66 11.69 -11.19
C CYS A 26 6.79 10.91 -10.49
N ILE A 27 6.68 9.58 -10.42
CA ILE A 27 7.70 8.72 -9.81
C ILE A 27 9.02 8.75 -10.59
N GLN A 28 8.98 8.84 -11.92
CA GLN A 28 10.20 8.85 -12.74
C GLN A 28 10.93 10.19 -12.73
N THR A 29 10.20 11.30 -12.56
CA THR A 29 10.74 12.66 -12.56
C THR A 29 11.41 13.01 -11.23
N ASP A 30 10.94 12.44 -10.12
CA ASP A 30 11.55 12.60 -8.80
C ASP A 30 12.59 11.50 -8.52
N THR A 31 13.85 11.89 -8.30
CA THR A 31 14.96 10.96 -8.09
C THR A 31 14.78 10.10 -6.83
N ASP A 32 14.28 10.68 -5.73
CA ASP A 32 14.10 9.96 -4.46
C ASP A 32 12.95 8.94 -4.59
N LEU A 33 11.83 9.34 -5.20
CA LEU A 33 10.73 8.41 -5.46
C LEU A 33 11.14 7.29 -6.42
N LYS A 34 11.96 7.59 -7.42
CA LYS A 34 12.47 6.60 -8.37
C LYS A 34 13.36 5.56 -7.67
N GLU A 35 14.27 5.99 -6.80
CA GLU A 35 15.14 5.10 -6.04
C GLU A 35 14.33 4.22 -5.08
N LYS A 36 13.40 4.81 -4.32
CA LYS A 36 12.49 4.06 -3.43
C LYS A 36 11.62 3.07 -4.20
N HIS A 37 11.11 3.45 -5.37
CA HIS A 37 10.35 2.56 -6.25
C HIS A 37 11.19 1.37 -6.72
N GLN A 38 12.42 1.62 -7.19
CA GLN A 38 13.33 0.56 -7.64
C GLN A 38 13.69 -0.41 -6.50
N ALA A 39 13.96 0.11 -5.30
CA ALA A 39 14.23 -0.71 -4.13
C ALA A 39 13.06 -1.65 -3.82
N LEU A 40 11.83 -1.13 -3.80
CA LEU A 40 10.62 -1.93 -3.55
C LEU A 40 10.33 -2.95 -4.67
N LYS A 41 10.70 -2.63 -5.92
CA LYS A 41 10.51 -3.53 -7.08
C LYS A 41 11.34 -4.81 -6.99
N THR A 42 12.40 -4.82 -6.18
CA THR A 42 13.22 -6.03 -5.95
C THR A 42 12.48 -7.11 -5.14
N ILE A 43 11.40 -6.75 -4.44
CA ILE A 43 10.66 -7.69 -3.59
C ILE A 43 9.76 -8.57 -4.47
N PRO A 44 9.91 -9.90 -4.43
CA PRO A 44 9.10 -10.80 -5.25
C PRO A 44 7.62 -10.71 -4.84
N GLY A 45 6.73 -10.64 -5.83
CA GLY A 45 5.27 -10.63 -5.61
C GLY A 45 4.64 -9.24 -5.41
N ILE A 46 5.40 -8.15 -5.50
CA ILE A 46 4.86 -6.78 -5.43
C ILE A 46 4.71 -6.17 -6.84
N SER A 47 3.53 -5.57 -7.11
CA SER A 47 3.23 -4.90 -8.39
C SER A 47 3.55 -3.40 -8.34
N ASP A 48 3.73 -2.76 -9.50
CA ASP A 48 3.99 -1.30 -9.57
C ASP A 48 2.86 -0.48 -8.95
N ARG A 49 1.61 -0.93 -9.10
CA ARG A 49 0.44 -0.32 -8.46
C ARG A 49 0.55 -0.36 -6.93
N THR A 50 0.98 -1.49 -6.38
CA THR A 50 1.20 -1.67 -4.94
C THR A 50 2.33 -0.77 -4.43
N ILE A 51 3.44 -0.70 -5.17
CA ILE A 51 4.59 0.16 -4.84
C ILE A 51 4.16 1.63 -4.85
N THR A 52 3.47 2.07 -5.91
CA THR A 52 2.97 3.44 -6.05
C THR A 52 2.06 3.82 -4.87
N ARG A 53 1.17 2.90 -4.48
CA ARG A 53 0.28 3.10 -3.32
C ARG A 53 1.08 3.18 -2.01
N LEU A 54 2.08 2.33 -1.83
CA LEU A 54 2.91 2.31 -0.63
C LEU A 54 3.74 3.60 -0.52
N LEU A 55 4.30 4.09 -1.63
CA LEU A 55 5.00 5.39 -1.67
C LEU A 55 4.06 6.55 -1.34
N ALA A 56 2.83 6.53 -1.83
CA ALA A 56 1.83 7.56 -1.50
C ALA A 56 1.42 7.52 -0.02
N LEU A 57 1.22 6.33 0.55
CA LEU A 57 0.84 6.16 1.96
C LEU A 57 1.99 6.44 2.93
N CYS A 58 3.22 6.14 2.52
CA CYS A 58 4.43 6.30 3.31
C CYS A 58 5.27 7.51 2.87
N ALA A 59 4.63 8.56 2.32
CA ALA A 59 5.31 9.71 1.70
C ALA A 59 6.47 10.26 2.56
N ASP A 60 6.30 10.28 3.88
CA ASP A 60 7.37 10.58 4.85
C ASP A 60 7.75 9.34 5.66
N ILE A 61 8.42 8.37 5.02
CA ILE A 61 8.88 7.15 5.71
C ILE A 61 9.86 7.48 6.85
N ASP A 62 10.54 8.61 6.76
CA ASP A 62 11.49 9.09 7.77
C ASP A 62 10.82 9.54 9.08
N LYS A 63 9.49 9.67 9.12
CA LYS A 63 8.73 9.87 10.37
C LYS A 63 8.74 8.64 11.28
N PHE A 64 9.13 7.47 10.76
CA PHE A 64 9.21 6.23 11.53
C PHE A 64 10.64 5.96 11.97
N ASN A 65 10.83 5.84 13.27
CA ASN A 65 12.14 5.54 13.87
C ASN A 65 12.58 4.09 13.66
N SER A 66 11.67 3.21 13.22
CA SER A 66 11.98 1.81 12.92
C SER A 66 10.92 1.15 12.02
N ALA A 67 11.34 0.09 11.32
CA ALA A 67 10.43 -0.76 10.55
C ALA A 67 9.30 -1.37 11.41
N LYS A 68 9.54 -1.64 12.70
CA LYS A 68 8.51 -2.13 13.63
C LYS A 68 7.41 -1.10 13.85
N GLN A 69 7.77 0.17 13.94
CA GLN A 69 6.81 1.27 14.10
C GLN A 69 5.95 1.42 12.84
N LEU A 70 6.55 1.33 11.65
CA LEU A 70 5.82 1.33 10.39
C LEU A 70 4.87 0.12 10.28
N ALA A 71 5.34 -1.07 10.65
CA ALA A 71 4.50 -2.27 10.65
C ALA A 71 3.33 -2.17 11.63
N ALA A 72 3.54 -1.57 12.81
CA ALA A 72 2.47 -1.31 13.78
C ALA A 72 1.48 -0.26 13.24
N TYR A 73 1.99 0.80 12.61
CA TYR A 73 1.17 1.82 11.96
C TYR A 73 0.32 1.23 10.83
N ALA A 74 0.85 0.30 10.04
CA ALA A 74 0.11 -0.41 9.00
C ALA A 74 -0.83 -1.51 9.56
N GLY A 75 -0.72 -1.86 10.86
CA GLY A 75 -1.48 -2.95 11.48
C GLY A 75 -1.05 -4.33 10.97
N LEU A 76 0.22 -4.43 10.60
CA LEU A 76 0.89 -5.64 10.11
C LEU A 76 1.71 -6.34 11.22
N ASN A 77 1.68 -5.82 12.43
CA ASN A 77 2.25 -6.45 13.62
C ASN A 77 1.28 -7.48 14.23
N THR A 78 1.81 -8.41 15.03
CA THR A 78 0.99 -9.37 15.78
C THR A 78 0.51 -8.76 17.11
N HIS A 79 -0.75 -9.00 17.46
CA HIS A 79 -1.30 -8.73 18.77
C HIS A 79 -1.26 -10.02 19.61
N HIS A 80 -0.63 -9.94 20.79
CA HIS A 80 -0.61 -11.01 21.78
C HIS A 80 -1.68 -10.74 22.83
N HIS A 81 -2.64 -11.66 22.99
CA HIS A 81 -3.59 -11.60 24.10
C HIS A 81 -3.03 -12.43 25.26
N GLN A 82 -2.49 -11.75 26.28
CA GLN A 82 -1.95 -12.41 27.47
C GLN A 82 -2.63 -11.83 28.70
N SER A 83 -3.88 -12.25 28.94
CA SER A 83 -4.55 -12.07 30.23
C SER A 83 -4.05 -13.16 31.18
N GLY A 84 -3.72 -12.76 32.41
CA GLY A 84 -3.10 -13.65 33.40
C GLY A 84 -3.90 -14.94 33.62
N SER A 85 -3.16 -16.02 33.85
CA SER A 85 -3.57 -17.39 34.19
C SER A 85 -3.72 -18.40 33.03
N THR A 86 -4.53 -18.18 31.99
CA THR A 86 -4.89 -19.34 31.14
C THR A 86 -5.35 -19.01 29.73
N VAL A 87 -4.62 -18.25 28.92
CA VAL A 87 -4.92 -18.17 27.48
C VAL A 87 -3.65 -18.05 26.63
N LYS A 88 -3.20 -19.16 26.02
CA LYS A 88 -2.23 -19.15 24.90
C LYS A 88 -3.01 -19.04 23.58
N GLU A 89 -3.66 -17.91 23.36
CA GLU A 89 -4.38 -17.69 22.10
C GLU A 89 -3.41 -17.49 20.93
N LYS A 90 -3.78 -17.98 19.75
CA LYS A 90 -2.98 -17.79 18.53
C LYS A 90 -2.83 -16.29 18.26
N SER A 91 -1.60 -15.84 18.07
CA SER A 91 -1.31 -14.45 17.74
C SER A 91 -1.99 -14.08 16.41
N ARG A 92 -2.70 -12.95 16.38
CA ARG A 92 -3.41 -12.43 15.21
C ARG A 92 -2.83 -11.09 14.80
N LEU A 93 -3.04 -10.69 13.54
CA LEU A 93 -2.71 -9.34 13.10
C LEU A 93 -3.42 -8.29 13.97
N SER A 94 -2.68 -7.30 14.43
CA SER A 94 -3.20 -6.14 15.14
C SER A 94 -3.95 -5.28 14.10
N LYS A 95 -5.27 -5.45 14.05
CA LYS A 95 -6.14 -4.69 13.12
C LYS A 95 -6.25 -3.20 13.46
N MET A 96 -5.38 -2.70 14.34
CA MET A 96 -5.39 -1.36 14.91
C MET A 96 -4.68 -0.32 14.05
N GLY A 97 -3.86 -0.74 13.08
CA GLY A 97 -3.20 0.18 12.16
C GLY A 97 -4.06 0.57 10.95
N HIS A 98 -3.53 1.51 10.17
CA HIS A 98 -4.17 2.16 9.03
C HIS A 98 -4.69 1.14 8.01
N VAL A 99 -6.02 1.09 7.87
CA VAL A 99 -6.73 0.01 7.16
C VAL A 99 -6.33 -0.07 5.69
N GLU A 100 -5.96 1.07 5.08
CA GLU A 100 -5.60 1.14 3.66
C GLU A 100 -4.37 0.30 3.28
N PHE A 101 -3.51 -0.06 4.24
CA PHE A 101 -2.38 -0.96 3.99
C PHE A 101 -2.78 -2.43 3.83
N ARG A 102 -4.00 -2.81 4.22
CA ARG A 102 -4.47 -4.20 4.19
C ARG A 102 -5.40 -4.51 3.00
N GLN A 103 -5.64 -3.55 2.12
CA GLN A 103 -6.60 -3.65 1.01
C GLN A 103 -5.95 -4.02 -0.32
#